data_AF-A0A2E1MLG0-F1
#
_entry.id   AF-A0A2E1MLG0-F1
#
_cell.length_a   1.000
_cell.length_b   1.000
_cell.length_c   1.000
_cell.angle_alpha   90.00
_cell.angle_beta   90.00
_cell.angle_gamma   90.00
#
_symmetry.space_group_name_H-M   'P 1'
#
loop_
_entity.id
_entity.type
_entity.pdbx_description
1 polymer ?
#
loop_
_entity_poly.entity_id
_entity_poly.type
_entity_poly.pdbx_seq_one_letter_code
_entity_poly.pdbx_strand_id
1 'polypeptide(L)'
;MREDIVTKLLGGNIDLETSRYLDRLLELSSLEEAEHQFLIDPFDRSVALVFQLFNSSDLDPWDVDLSSFLEMFNERIENAENIDLPTCGKLVRMAWSILRNQASSLIERQERSLQYDEEDVWDFEGGWETEFDDEDYNFSLGILSGAADETLPSIFEGRIHRDESRPVTLVELLMGLQSAGKLAEEQRLREKIARERRESNDRARARFGGSLHVENLENDLKRTWNALKNNTSKTSQSVELREIVSTLNKTSIQSGLSEEEAKAEAQVTALVSALFLTNRGYVDISQEEGRDGKIILRNLWENAEDFSSLTNQLHPKSILEDNKIV
;
A
#
# COMPACT_ATOMS: atom_id res chain seq x y z
N MET A 1 -1.98 24.94 -33.29
CA MET A 1 -2.77 24.54 -32.11
C MET A 1 -2.37 23.16 -31.59
N ARG A 2 -2.72 22.03 -32.24
CA ARG A 2 -2.37 20.68 -31.74
C ARG A 2 -0.85 20.43 -31.61
N GLU A 3 -0.06 20.92 -32.56
CA GLU A 3 1.41 20.79 -32.55
C GLU A 3 2.11 21.70 -31.52
N ASP A 4 1.51 22.84 -31.16
CA ASP A 4 2.09 23.82 -30.21
C ASP A 4 2.04 23.31 -28.76
N ILE A 5 1.01 22.52 -28.42
CA ILE A 5 0.87 21.90 -27.09
C ILE A 5 1.95 20.82 -26.89
N VAL A 6 2.17 20.02 -27.94
CA VAL A 6 3.13 18.90 -27.94
C VAL A 6 4.57 19.40 -27.96
N THR A 7 4.88 20.45 -28.73
CA THR A 7 6.21 21.07 -28.77
C THR A 7 6.61 21.72 -27.44
N LYS A 8 5.64 22.29 -26.70
CA LYS A 8 5.90 22.86 -25.36
C LYS A 8 6.10 21.78 -24.28
N LEU A 9 5.55 20.58 -24.48
CA LEU A 9 5.80 19.40 -23.64
C LEU A 9 7.16 18.76 -23.93
N LEU A 10 7.52 18.62 -25.23
CA LEU A 10 8.79 18.04 -25.71
C LEU A 10 10.06 18.77 -25.23
N GLY A 11 9.93 19.97 -24.65
CA GLY A 11 11.04 20.71 -24.07
C GLY A 11 11.58 20.17 -22.73
N GLY A 12 10.90 19.20 -22.10
CA GLY A 12 11.34 18.55 -20.85
C GLY A 12 11.90 17.13 -21.05
N ASN A 13 12.72 16.66 -20.10
CA ASN A 13 13.17 15.26 -20.01
C ASN A 13 11.95 14.33 -19.78
N ILE A 14 11.29 13.91 -20.86
CA ILE A 14 10.13 13.02 -20.84
C ILE A 14 10.63 11.58 -20.94
N ASP A 15 10.14 10.71 -20.05
CA ASP A 15 10.38 9.27 -20.12
C ASP A 15 9.92 8.68 -21.47
N LEU A 16 10.63 7.67 -21.97
CA LEU A 16 10.29 7.00 -23.24
C LEU A 16 8.86 6.43 -23.25
N GLU A 17 8.31 6.07 -22.09
CA GLU A 17 6.93 5.58 -21.97
C GLU A 17 5.89 6.69 -22.15
N THR A 18 6.17 7.88 -21.63
CA THR A 18 5.25 9.02 -21.72
C THR A 18 5.26 9.59 -23.13
N SER A 19 6.39 9.57 -23.84
CA SER A 19 6.42 9.96 -25.27
C SER A 19 5.55 9.03 -26.13
N ARG A 20 5.68 7.70 -25.95
CA ARG A 20 4.84 6.72 -26.67
C ARG A 20 3.36 6.88 -26.36
N TYR A 21 3.04 7.29 -25.14
CA TYR A 21 1.67 7.56 -24.75
C TYR A 21 1.12 8.82 -25.41
N LEU A 22 1.90 9.90 -25.48
CA LEU A 22 1.53 11.13 -26.18
C LEU A 22 1.31 10.87 -27.69
N ASP A 23 2.14 10.02 -28.30
CA ASP A 23 1.95 9.59 -29.70
C ASP A 23 0.62 8.83 -29.85
N ARG A 24 0.31 7.92 -28.93
CA ARG A 24 -0.99 7.21 -28.89
C ARG A 24 -2.17 8.16 -28.69
N LEU A 25 -2.02 9.22 -27.89
CA LEU A 25 -3.05 10.25 -27.72
C LEU A 25 -3.27 11.06 -29.01
N LEU A 26 -2.20 11.38 -29.74
CA LEU A 26 -2.30 12.06 -31.04
C LEU A 26 -3.08 11.21 -32.04
N GLU A 27 -2.78 9.91 -32.12
CA GLU A 27 -3.55 8.97 -32.94
C GLU A 27 -5.03 8.96 -32.55
N LEU A 28 -5.35 8.81 -31.26
CA LEU A 28 -6.73 8.80 -30.76
C LEU A 28 -7.48 10.13 -30.99
N SER A 29 -6.76 11.26 -30.93
CA SER A 29 -7.32 12.60 -31.20
C SER A 29 -7.63 12.84 -32.68
N SER A 30 -7.05 12.02 -33.57
CA SER A 30 -7.26 12.10 -35.01
C SER A 30 -8.43 11.26 -35.51
N LEU A 31 -8.90 10.30 -34.70
CA LEU A 31 -10.06 9.47 -35.01
C LEU A 31 -11.36 10.29 -34.95
N GLU A 32 -12.30 9.97 -35.82
CA GLU A 32 -13.62 10.61 -35.86
C GLU A 32 -14.54 10.09 -34.74
N GLU A 33 -15.52 10.89 -34.32
CA GLU A 33 -16.41 10.61 -33.16
C GLU A 33 -17.14 9.26 -33.23
N ALA A 34 -17.39 8.74 -34.44
CA ALA A 34 -18.02 7.44 -34.64
C ALA A 34 -17.07 6.26 -34.40
N GLU A 35 -15.76 6.46 -34.51
CA GLU A 35 -14.74 5.42 -34.42
C GLU A 35 -14.35 5.12 -32.96
N HIS A 36 -14.55 6.09 -32.05
CA HIS A 36 -14.22 5.94 -30.63
C HIS A 36 -15.03 4.85 -29.92
N GLN A 37 -16.26 4.57 -30.38
CA GLN A 37 -17.09 3.48 -29.83
C GLN A 37 -16.57 2.09 -30.23
N PHE A 38 -15.81 1.98 -31.32
CA PHE A 38 -15.25 0.71 -31.82
C PHE A 38 -13.86 0.38 -31.28
N LEU A 39 -13.28 1.25 -30.43
CA LEU A 39 -11.99 1.00 -29.80
C LEU A 39 -12.03 -0.29 -28.96
N ILE A 40 -11.04 -1.16 -29.14
CA ILE A 40 -10.95 -2.47 -28.49
C ILE A 40 -10.54 -2.31 -27.02
N ASP A 41 -9.65 -1.36 -26.73
CA ASP A 41 -9.13 -1.11 -25.39
C ASP A 41 -10.10 -0.22 -24.57
N PRO A 42 -10.64 -0.71 -23.43
CA PRO A 42 -11.49 0.09 -22.55
C PRO A 42 -10.82 1.36 -22.02
N PHE A 43 -9.48 1.35 -21.92
CA PHE A 43 -8.71 2.52 -21.49
C PHE A 43 -8.68 3.61 -22.58
N ASP A 44 -8.37 3.26 -23.83
CA ASP A 44 -8.40 4.20 -24.95
C ASP A 44 -9.80 4.81 -25.14
N ARG A 45 -10.85 4.03 -24.85
CA ARG A 45 -12.23 4.54 -24.86
C ARG A 45 -12.48 5.61 -23.80
N SER A 46 -11.90 5.47 -22.60
CA SER A 46 -12.01 6.50 -21.56
C SER A 46 -11.29 7.80 -21.94
N VAL A 47 -10.12 7.69 -22.58
CA VAL A 47 -9.38 8.83 -23.15
C VAL A 47 -10.19 9.52 -24.24
N ALA A 48 -10.77 8.73 -25.15
CA ALA A 48 -11.58 9.24 -26.24
C ALA A 48 -12.82 9.99 -25.74
N LEU A 49 -13.47 9.49 -24.68
CA LEU A 49 -14.61 10.16 -24.06
C LEU A 49 -14.25 11.55 -23.52
N VAL A 50 -13.05 11.70 -22.93
CA VAL A 50 -12.53 13.00 -22.51
C VAL A 50 -12.37 13.93 -23.72
N PHE A 51 -11.72 13.48 -24.80
CA PHE A 51 -11.62 14.29 -26.02
C PHE A 51 -12.98 14.66 -26.60
N GLN A 52 -13.95 13.74 -26.55
CA GLN A 52 -15.30 13.98 -27.02
C GLN A 52 -15.99 15.09 -26.22
N LEU A 53 -15.77 15.18 -24.91
CA LEU A 53 -16.28 16.27 -24.08
C LEU A 53 -15.71 17.61 -24.54
N PHE A 54 -14.40 17.73 -24.68
CA PHE A 54 -13.78 18.99 -25.12
C PHE A 54 -14.08 19.39 -26.57
N ASN A 55 -14.50 18.43 -27.41
CA ASN A 55 -14.92 18.73 -28.78
C ASN A 55 -16.40 19.11 -28.88
N SER A 56 -17.26 18.49 -28.06
CA SER A 56 -18.72 18.71 -28.11
C SER A 56 -19.21 19.83 -27.20
N SER A 57 -18.44 20.18 -26.18
CA SER A 57 -18.80 21.21 -25.19
C SER A 57 -17.84 22.39 -25.30
N ASP A 58 -18.32 23.59 -25.01
CA ASP A 58 -17.53 24.82 -24.96
C ASP A 58 -16.63 24.87 -23.70
N LEU A 59 -15.88 23.79 -23.44
CA LEU A 59 -14.88 23.72 -22.38
C LEU A 59 -13.52 24.19 -22.92
N ASP A 60 -12.83 25.06 -22.19
CA ASP A 60 -11.48 25.50 -22.55
C ASP A 60 -10.45 24.40 -22.21
N PRO A 61 -9.64 23.93 -23.17
CA PRO A 61 -8.57 22.96 -22.91
C PRO A 61 -7.44 23.48 -21.99
N TRP A 62 -7.31 24.81 -21.84
CA TRP A 62 -6.23 25.45 -21.09
C TRP A 62 -6.65 25.86 -19.68
N ASP A 63 -7.95 26.06 -19.46
CA ASP A 63 -8.55 26.36 -18.16
C ASP A 63 -9.85 25.58 -17.99
N VAL A 64 -9.70 24.34 -17.53
CA VAL A 64 -10.83 23.41 -17.40
C VAL A 64 -11.62 23.73 -16.13
N ASP A 65 -12.90 24.10 -16.27
CA ASP A 65 -13.83 24.05 -15.13
C ASP A 65 -14.11 22.60 -14.74
N LEU A 66 -13.42 22.15 -13.69
CA LEU A 66 -13.54 20.80 -13.15
C LEU A 66 -14.97 20.46 -12.68
N SER A 67 -15.77 21.47 -12.29
CA SER A 67 -17.13 21.24 -11.81
C SER A 67 -18.05 20.85 -12.96
N SER A 68 -18.08 21.69 -14.01
CA SER A 68 -18.82 21.40 -15.25
C SER A 68 -18.31 20.13 -15.93
N PHE A 69 -16.99 19.96 -15.99
CA PHE A 69 -16.38 18.75 -16.54
C PHE A 69 -16.85 17.48 -15.81
N LEU A 70 -16.87 17.46 -14.48
CA LEU A 70 -17.30 16.29 -13.71
C LEU A 70 -18.77 15.93 -13.94
N GLU A 71 -19.65 16.93 -14.03
CA GLU A 71 -21.08 16.72 -14.29
C GLU A 71 -21.29 16.08 -15.67
N MET A 72 -20.71 16.68 -16.71
CA MET A 72 -20.81 16.18 -18.08
C MET A 72 -20.12 14.82 -18.27
N PHE A 73 -18.99 14.62 -17.59
CA PHE A 73 -18.26 13.35 -17.62
C PHE A 73 -19.06 12.21 -16.98
N ASN A 74 -19.74 12.46 -15.85
CA ASN A 74 -20.61 11.46 -15.23
C ASN A 74 -21.80 11.09 -16.11
N GLU A 75 -22.49 12.07 -16.70
CA GLU A 75 -23.61 11.81 -17.62
C GLU A 75 -23.18 10.97 -18.83
N ARG A 76 -21.97 11.23 -19.35
CA ARG A 76 -21.44 10.50 -20.51
C ARG A 76 -20.94 9.10 -20.15
N ILE A 77 -20.46 8.88 -18.93
CA ILE A 77 -20.11 7.54 -18.41
C ILE A 77 -21.36 6.67 -18.27
N GLU A 78 -22.47 7.22 -17.78
CA GLU A 78 -23.71 6.46 -17.58
C GLU A 78 -24.26 5.90 -18.90
N ASN A 79 -24.08 6.63 -20.00
CA ASN A 79 -24.59 6.26 -21.31
C ASN A 79 -23.62 5.40 -22.14
N ALA A 80 -22.38 5.20 -21.69
CA ALA A 80 -21.35 4.59 -22.50
C ALA A 80 -20.98 3.17 -22.01
N GLU A 81 -20.98 2.22 -22.95
CA GLU A 81 -20.71 0.81 -22.66
C GLU A 81 -19.21 0.46 -22.78
N ASN A 82 -18.77 -0.50 -21.96
CA ASN A 82 -17.43 -1.09 -21.97
C ASN A 82 -16.29 -0.04 -21.84
N ILE A 83 -16.38 0.76 -20.77
CA ILE A 83 -15.36 1.71 -20.30
C ILE A 83 -14.62 1.15 -19.09
N ASP A 84 -13.35 1.52 -18.91
CA ASP A 84 -12.58 1.22 -17.70
C ASP A 84 -13.02 2.05 -16.47
N LEU A 85 -14.14 1.65 -15.84
CA LEU A 85 -14.72 2.31 -14.67
C LEU A 85 -13.73 2.57 -13.52
N PRO A 86 -12.82 1.64 -13.13
CA PRO A 86 -11.82 1.90 -12.09
C PRO A 86 -10.90 3.08 -12.40
N THR A 87 -10.53 3.25 -13.66
CA THR A 87 -9.63 4.34 -14.10
C THR A 87 -10.39 5.65 -14.19
N CYS A 88 -11.63 5.65 -14.71
CA CYS A 88 -12.52 6.81 -14.69
C CYS A 88 -12.84 7.27 -13.25
N GLY A 89 -13.11 6.35 -12.33
CA GLY A 89 -13.38 6.69 -10.93
C GLY A 89 -12.17 7.33 -10.23
N LYS A 90 -10.95 6.91 -10.60
CA LYS A 90 -9.71 7.56 -10.13
C LYS A 90 -9.53 8.96 -10.72
N LEU A 91 -9.91 9.18 -11.99
CA LEU A 91 -9.94 10.51 -12.58
C LEU A 91 -10.93 11.43 -11.85
N VAL A 92 -12.15 10.96 -11.59
CA VAL A 92 -13.15 11.70 -10.81
C VAL A 92 -12.60 12.07 -9.43
N ARG A 93 -11.97 11.11 -8.75
CA ARG A 93 -11.33 11.35 -7.45
C ARG A 93 -10.19 12.36 -7.54
N MET A 94 -9.40 12.35 -8.62
CA MET A 94 -8.32 13.30 -8.84
C MET A 94 -8.86 14.71 -9.03
N ALA A 95 -9.85 14.89 -9.91
CA ALA A 95 -10.52 16.17 -10.13
C ALA A 95 -11.15 16.70 -8.83
N TRP A 96 -11.80 15.84 -8.05
CA TRP A 96 -12.34 16.22 -6.74
C TRP A 96 -11.23 16.60 -5.74
N SER A 97 -10.10 15.91 -5.73
CA SER A 97 -8.97 16.26 -4.86
C SER A 97 -8.42 17.65 -5.20
N ILE A 98 -8.36 17.99 -6.50
CA ILE A 98 -7.92 19.31 -6.94
C ILE A 98 -8.93 20.38 -6.52
N LEU A 99 -10.23 20.16 -6.79
CA LEU A 99 -11.30 21.06 -6.35
C LEU A 99 -11.29 21.27 -4.83
N ARG A 100 -11.08 20.20 -4.06
CA ARG A 100 -10.99 20.29 -2.60
C ARG A 100 -9.77 21.08 -2.15
N ASN A 101 -8.62 20.91 -2.80
CA ASN A 101 -7.42 21.70 -2.51
C ASN A 101 -7.62 23.17 -2.85
N GLN A 102 -8.24 23.47 -4.01
CA GLN A 102 -8.61 24.83 -4.39
C GLN A 102 -9.54 25.46 -3.35
N ALA A 103 -10.62 24.77 -2.96
CA ALA A 103 -11.53 25.23 -1.91
C ALA A 103 -10.84 25.43 -0.55
N SER A 104 -9.96 24.50 -0.16
CA SER A 104 -9.18 24.61 1.07
C SER A 104 -8.25 25.83 1.04
N SER A 105 -7.59 26.09 -0.08
CA SER A 105 -6.72 27.26 -0.25
C SER A 105 -7.51 28.57 -0.19
N LEU A 106 -8.74 28.58 -0.71
CA LEU A 106 -9.65 29.73 -0.60
C LEU A 106 -10.07 29.96 0.86
N ILE A 107 -10.38 28.91 1.61
CA ILE A 107 -10.74 29.00 3.03
C ILE A 107 -9.54 29.49 3.86
N GLU A 108 -8.37 28.90 3.69
CA GLU A 108 -7.15 29.31 4.42
C GLU A 108 -6.82 30.79 4.15
N ARG A 109 -7.01 31.23 2.91
CA ARG A 109 -6.84 32.64 2.53
C ARG A 109 -7.88 33.54 3.20
N GLN A 110 -9.14 33.12 3.26
CA GLN A 110 -10.20 33.85 3.95
C GLN A 110 -9.91 33.96 5.45
N GLU A 111 -9.52 32.86 6.10
CA GLU A 111 -9.13 32.85 7.51
C GLU A 111 -7.97 33.81 7.76
N ARG A 112 -6.94 33.79 6.91
CA ARG A 112 -5.82 34.74 7.00
C ARG A 112 -6.27 36.20 6.88
N SER A 113 -7.18 36.53 5.96
CA SER A 113 -7.69 37.90 5.83
C SER A 113 -8.47 38.35 7.07
N LEU A 114 -9.27 37.47 7.68
CA LEU A 114 -10.02 37.77 8.90
C LEU A 114 -9.09 37.93 10.12
N GLN A 115 -7.97 37.23 10.14
CA GLN A 115 -6.98 37.30 11.21
C GLN A 115 -6.25 38.66 11.26
N TYR A 116 -6.04 39.30 10.10
CA TYR A 116 -5.54 40.68 10.04
C TYR A 116 -6.57 41.70 10.55
N ASP A 117 -7.87 41.44 10.43
CA ASP A 117 -8.92 42.33 10.93
C ASP A 117 -9.12 42.21 12.46
N GLU A 118 -8.73 41.10 13.10
CA GLU A 118 -8.86 40.89 14.56
C GLU A 118 -7.66 41.40 15.38
N GLU A 119 -6.46 41.53 14.81
CA GLU A 119 -5.26 42.00 15.53
C GLU A 119 -5.09 43.53 15.55
N ASP A 120 -5.81 44.27 14.68
CA ASP A 120 -5.96 45.73 14.82
C ASP A 120 -7.06 46.05 15.85
N VAL A 121 -6.91 45.55 17.08
CA VAL A 121 -7.40 46.31 18.23
C VAL A 121 -6.45 47.50 18.33
N TRP A 122 -6.80 48.57 17.62
CA TRP A 122 -6.17 49.88 17.76
C TRP A 122 -6.11 50.19 19.25
N ASP A 123 -4.93 50.07 19.85
CA ASP A 123 -4.66 50.56 21.20
C ASP A 123 -4.72 52.08 21.10
N PHE A 124 -5.95 52.59 21.10
CA PHE A 124 -6.33 53.96 20.82
C PHE A 124 -5.96 54.82 22.02
N GLU A 125 -4.67 55.03 22.20
CA GLU A 125 -4.08 55.96 23.15
C GLU A 125 -3.48 57.16 22.38
N GLY A 126 -4.30 57.76 21.50
CA GLY A 126 -3.92 58.93 20.70
C GLY A 126 -5.10 59.43 19.87
N GLY A 127 -5.59 60.64 20.14
CA GLY A 127 -6.75 61.20 19.45
C GLY A 127 -6.54 61.34 17.94
N TRP A 128 -7.63 61.19 17.17
CA TRP A 128 -7.74 61.37 15.71
C TRP A 128 -7.34 62.77 15.18
N GLU A 129 -6.70 63.62 15.99
CA GLU A 129 -6.48 65.03 15.70
C GLU A 129 -5.00 65.43 15.55
N THR A 130 -4.03 64.54 15.81
CA THR A 130 -2.64 65.00 16.01
C THR A 130 -1.57 64.60 14.99
N GLU A 131 -1.81 63.69 14.06
CA GLU A 131 -0.77 63.33 13.08
C GLU A 131 -1.38 63.06 11.69
N PHE A 132 -1.87 64.12 11.03
CA PHE A 132 -1.85 64.11 9.57
C PHE A 132 -0.44 64.47 9.15
N ASP A 133 0.30 63.51 8.61
CA ASP A 133 1.55 63.81 7.93
C ASP A 133 1.25 64.72 6.72
N ASP A 134 2.10 65.72 6.48
CA ASP A 134 1.97 66.60 5.32
C ASP A 134 1.97 65.78 4.02
N GLU A 135 2.60 64.60 4.01
CA GLU A 135 2.55 63.65 2.90
C GLU A 135 1.13 63.07 2.65
N ASP A 136 0.38 62.73 3.70
CA ASP A 136 -0.98 62.19 3.58
C ASP A 136 -1.99 63.24 3.11
N TYR A 137 -1.81 64.48 3.57
CA TYR A 137 -2.60 65.62 3.09
C TYR A 137 -2.33 65.89 1.60
N ASN A 138 -1.07 65.87 1.18
CA ASN A 138 -0.70 66.08 -0.22
C ASN A 138 -1.17 64.94 -1.13
N PHE A 139 -1.18 63.70 -0.63
CA PHE A 139 -1.70 62.55 -1.36
C PHE A 139 -3.21 62.66 -1.60
N SER A 140 -3.99 62.93 -0.55
CA SER A 140 -5.44 63.06 -0.67
C SER A 140 -5.85 64.26 -1.54
N LEU A 141 -5.16 65.39 -1.44
CA LEU A 141 -5.35 66.54 -2.32
C LEU A 141 -4.97 66.23 -3.78
N GLY A 142 -3.91 65.42 -4.00
CA GLY A 142 -3.48 64.94 -5.31
C GLY A 142 -4.50 64.03 -5.99
N ILE A 143 -5.19 63.19 -5.22
CA ILE A 143 -6.33 62.37 -5.70
C ILE A 143 -7.53 63.27 -6.04
N LEU A 144 -7.91 64.19 -5.14
CA LEU A 144 -9.07 65.06 -5.34
C LEU A 144 -8.90 66.05 -6.50
N SER A 145 -7.68 66.49 -6.75
CA SER A 145 -7.33 67.39 -7.85
C SER A 145 -7.04 66.69 -9.18
N GLY A 146 -7.01 65.34 -9.20
CA GLY A 146 -6.70 64.54 -10.39
C GLY A 146 -5.22 64.54 -10.79
N ALA A 147 -4.33 65.18 -10.01
CA ALA A 147 -2.89 65.17 -10.27
C ALA A 147 -2.25 63.79 -10.08
N ALA A 148 -2.90 62.89 -9.34
CA ALA A 148 -2.45 61.52 -9.12
C ALA A 148 -3.04 60.50 -10.11
N ASP A 149 -3.81 60.90 -11.13
CA ASP A 149 -4.49 59.97 -12.05
C ASP A 149 -3.53 59.08 -12.85
N GLU A 150 -2.30 59.55 -13.11
CA GLU A 150 -1.25 58.76 -13.77
C GLU A 150 -0.60 57.70 -12.85
N THR A 151 -0.61 57.91 -11.53
CA THR A 151 0.06 57.02 -10.56
C THR A 151 -0.91 56.09 -9.85
N LEU A 152 -2.20 56.46 -9.77
CA LEU A 152 -3.27 55.67 -9.17
C LEU A 152 -3.39 54.25 -9.75
N PRO A 153 -3.36 54.02 -11.09
CA PRO A 153 -3.42 52.68 -11.66
C PRO A 153 -2.30 51.76 -11.13
N SER A 154 -1.07 52.27 -11.00
CA SER A 154 0.06 51.46 -10.49
C SER A 154 -0.05 51.13 -9.00
N ILE A 155 -0.73 51.98 -8.22
CA ILE A 155 -0.96 51.77 -6.78
C ILE A 155 -1.99 50.64 -6.57
N PHE A 156 -2.99 50.53 -7.46
CA PHE A 156 -3.99 49.46 -7.42
C PHE A 156 -3.56 48.19 -8.16
N GLU A 157 -2.64 48.26 -9.11
CA GLU A 157 -2.06 47.09 -9.80
C GLU A 157 -1.35 46.13 -8.83
N GLY A 158 -0.81 46.60 -7.70
CA GLY A 158 -0.05 45.74 -6.77
C GLY A 158 -0.87 44.97 -5.73
N ARG A 159 -2.13 45.36 -5.42
CA ARG A 159 -2.86 44.84 -4.25
C ARG A 159 -3.97 43.82 -4.58
N ILE A 160 -4.24 43.56 -5.85
CA ILE A 160 -5.30 42.62 -6.28
C ILE A 160 -4.88 41.78 -7.50
N HIS A 161 -3.61 41.42 -7.61
CA HIS A 161 -3.28 40.21 -8.36
C HIS A 161 -3.53 39.04 -7.42
N ARG A 162 -4.73 38.47 -7.52
CA ARG A 162 -5.04 37.20 -6.88
C ARG A 162 -4.03 36.19 -7.43
N ASP A 163 -3.27 35.53 -6.57
CA ASP A 163 -2.57 34.31 -6.96
C ASP A 163 -3.65 33.27 -7.28
N GLU A 164 -4.17 33.30 -8.50
CA GLU A 164 -5.06 32.27 -9.02
C GLU A 164 -4.24 30.99 -9.10
N SER A 165 -4.74 29.94 -8.44
CA SER A 165 -4.19 28.59 -8.59
C SER A 165 -4.01 28.31 -10.08
N ARG A 166 -2.84 27.82 -10.48
CA ARG A 166 -2.56 27.47 -11.87
C ARG A 166 -3.74 26.69 -12.48
N PRO A 167 -4.28 27.11 -13.63
CA PRO A 167 -5.43 26.46 -14.22
C PRO A 167 -5.09 25.03 -14.60
N VAL A 168 -6.06 24.13 -14.43
CA VAL A 168 -5.89 22.72 -14.80
C VAL A 168 -6.09 22.59 -16.30
N THR A 169 -5.13 21.95 -16.97
CA THR A 169 -5.18 21.76 -18.42
C THR A 169 -5.73 20.40 -18.79
N LEU A 170 -6.27 20.27 -20.01
CA LEU A 170 -6.67 18.98 -20.60
C LEU A 170 -5.53 17.96 -20.54
N VAL A 171 -4.30 18.39 -20.80
CA VAL A 171 -3.12 17.52 -20.75
C VAL A 171 -2.91 16.95 -19.35
N GLU A 172 -3.10 17.76 -18.31
CA GLU A 172 -2.99 17.28 -16.93
C GLU A 172 -4.09 16.26 -16.58
N LEU A 173 -5.30 16.43 -17.10
CA LEU A 173 -6.36 15.43 -16.94
C LEU A 173 -6.02 14.12 -17.65
N LEU A 174 -5.46 14.17 -18.87
CA LEU A 174 -5.07 12.98 -19.63
C LEU A 174 -3.86 12.27 -19.03
N MET A 175 -2.84 13.02 -18.57
CA MET A 175 -1.71 12.45 -17.83
C MET A 175 -2.16 11.88 -16.49
N GLY A 176 -3.11 12.55 -15.83
CA GLY A 176 -3.80 12.06 -14.64
C GLY A 176 -4.50 10.73 -14.91
N LEU A 177 -5.23 10.62 -16.03
CA LEU A 177 -5.88 9.40 -16.48
C LEU A 177 -4.88 8.26 -16.74
N GLN A 178 -3.75 8.56 -17.37
CA GLN A 178 -2.66 7.59 -17.58
C GLN A 178 -2.12 7.05 -16.26
N SER A 179 -1.85 7.95 -15.30
CA SER A 179 -1.35 7.56 -13.98
C SER A 179 -2.37 6.70 -13.22
N ALA A 180 -3.66 7.05 -13.32
CA ALA A 180 -4.76 6.30 -12.75
C ALA A 180 -4.88 4.89 -13.35
N GLY A 181 -4.70 4.78 -14.67
CA GLY A 181 -4.67 3.52 -15.41
C GLY A 181 -3.53 2.61 -14.94
N LYS A 182 -2.30 3.12 -14.89
CA LYS A 182 -1.14 2.37 -14.36
C LYS A 182 -1.38 1.84 -12.95
N LEU A 183 -1.94 2.66 -12.07
CA LEU A 183 -2.29 2.25 -10.70
C LEU A 183 -3.40 1.19 -10.66
N ALA A 184 -4.37 1.24 -11.60
CA ALA A 184 -5.45 0.27 -11.67
C ALA A 184 -4.93 -1.09 -12.17
N GLU A 185 -4.05 -1.10 -13.17
CA GLU A 185 -3.38 -2.30 -13.65
C GLU A 185 -2.52 -2.95 -12.56
N GLU A 186 -1.75 -2.14 -11.82
CA GLU A 186 -0.94 -2.63 -10.72
C GLU A 186 -1.80 -3.29 -9.63
N GLN A 187 -2.95 -2.68 -9.28
CA GLN A 187 -3.90 -3.27 -8.34
C GLN A 187 -4.46 -4.61 -8.85
N ARG A 188 -4.87 -4.69 -10.13
CA ARG A 188 -5.33 -5.94 -10.76
C ARG A 188 -4.25 -7.04 -10.69
N LEU A 189 -2.98 -6.68 -10.92
CA LEU A 189 -1.86 -7.60 -10.77
C LEU A 189 -1.69 -8.07 -9.32
N ARG A 190 -1.71 -7.14 -8.37
CA ARG A 190 -1.61 -7.44 -6.93
C ARG A 190 -2.73 -8.37 -6.46
N GLU A 191 -3.96 -8.15 -6.93
CA GLU A 191 -5.12 -8.99 -6.61
C GLU A 191 -5.00 -10.40 -7.20
N LYS A 192 -4.55 -10.53 -8.45
CA LYS A 192 -4.29 -11.85 -9.06
C LYS A 192 -3.27 -12.64 -8.26
N ILE A 193 -2.16 -12.00 -7.88
CA ILE A 193 -1.13 -12.63 -7.04
C ILE A 193 -1.68 -12.99 -5.67
N ALA A 194 -2.48 -12.11 -5.04
CA ALA A 194 -3.08 -12.38 -3.74
C ALA A 194 -4.04 -13.58 -3.80
N ARG A 195 -4.82 -13.70 -4.88
CA ARG A 195 -5.72 -14.84 -5.11
C ARG A 195 -4.95 -16.14 -5.30
N GLU A 196 -3.91 -16.15 -6.12
CA GLU A 196 -3.04 -17.33 -6.31
C GLU A 196 -2.40 -17.78 -4.99
N ARG A 197 -1.96 -16.82 -4.16
CA ARG A 197 -1.43 -17.11 -2.82
C ARG A 197 -2.48 -17.70 -1.89
N ARG A 198 -3.72 -17.19 -1.90
CA ARG A 198 -4.82 -17.75 -1.11
C ARG A 198 -5.11 -19.19 -1.52
N GLU A 199 -5.24 -19.45 -2.82
CA GLU A 199 -5.48 -20.80 -3.34
C GLU A 199 -4.33 -21.77 -3.02
N SER A 200 -3.08 -21.30 -3.05
CA SER A 200 -1.93 -22.10 -2.62
C SER A 200 -1.95 -22.40 -1.12
N ASN A 201 -2.34 -21.42 -0.29
CA ASN A 201 -2.44 -21.59 1.15
C ASN A 201 -3.59 -22.53 1.53
N ASP A 202 -4.75 -22.39 0.89
CA ASP A 202 -5.89 -23.28 1.12
C ASP A 202 -5.56 -24.72 0.73
N ARG A 203 -4.83 -24.93 -0.37
CA ARG A 203 -4.30 -26.25 -0.75
C ARG A 203 -3.32 -26.81 0.29
N ALA A 204 -2.44 -25.97 0.85
CA ALA A 204 -1.55 -26.39 1.92
C ALA A 204 -2.33 -26.75 3.19
N ARG A 205 -3.26 -25.90 3.62
CA ARG A 205 -4.15 -26.14 4.77
C ARG A 205 -4.96 -27.43 4.64
N ALA A 206 -5.50 -27.71 3.45
CA ALA A 206 -6.23 -28.95 3.20
C ALA A 206 -5.36 -30.20 3.37
N ARG A 207 -4.07 -30.14 3.02
CA ARG A 207 -3.11 -31.24 3.27
C ARG A 207 -2.81 -31.44 4.75
N PHE A 208 -2.87 -30.39 5.55
CA PHE A 208 -2.54 -30.44 6.98
C PHE A 208 -3.75 -30.58 7.91
N GLY A 209 -4.97 -30.39 7.41
CA GLY A 209 -6.20 -30.40 8.22
C GLY A 209 -6.59 -31.76 8.83
N GLY A 210 -6.03 -32.87 8.33
CA GLY A 210 -6.37 -34.23 8.80
C GLY A 210 -5.59 -34.73 10.02
N SER A 211 -4.42 -34.17 10.33
CA SER A 211 -3.45 -34.75 11.28
C SER A 211 -3.36 -34.02 12.64
N LEU A 212 -3.97 -32.84 12.78
CA LEU A 212 -3.88 -31.99 13.97
C LEU A 212 -4.74 -32.42 15.18
N HIS A 213 -5.46 -33.55 15.11
CA HIS A 213 -6.42 -33.95 16.16
C HIS A 213 -5.94 -35.03 17.13
N VAL A 214 -4.68 -35.46 17.06
CA VAL A 214 -4.09 -36.33 18.10
C VAL A 214 -2.65 -35.88 18.42
N GLU A 215 -2.44 -34.61 18.78
CA GLU A 215 -1.15 -34.15 19.31
C GLU A 215 -1.04 -34.56 20.79
N ASN A 216 -0.45 -35.74 21.05
CA ASN A 216 0.00 -36.10 22.40
C ASN A 216 1.49 -35.77 22.53
N LEU A 217 1.77 -34.50 22.82
CA LEU A 217 3.13 -33.96 22.94
C LEU A 217 4.03 -34.82 23.84
N GLU A 218 3.50 -35.33 24.96
CA GLU A 218 4.29 -36.13 25.90
C GLU A 218 4.64 -37.52 25.32
N ASN A 219 3.76 -38.09 24.50
CA ASN A 219 4.04 -39.32 23.76
C ASN A 219 5.06 -39.08 22.64
N ASP A 220 4.99 -37.93 21.98
CA ASP A 220 5.92 -37.54 20.93
C ASP A 220 7.33 -37.28 21.48
N LEU A 221 7.42 -36.64 22.65
CA LEU A 221 8.69 -36.49 23.39
C LEU A 221 9.29 -37.86 23.75
N LYS A 222 8.46 -38.81 24.21
CA LYS A 222 8.90 -40.19 24.48
C LYS A 222 9.41 -40.89 23.22
N ARG A 223 8.66 -40.79 22.12
CA ARG A 223 9.01 -41.41 20.83
C ARG A 223 10.32 -40.86 20.28
N THR A 224 10.49 -39.55 20.32
CA THR A 224 11.70 -38.87 19.83
C THR A 224 12.92 -39.12 20.71
N TRP A 225 12.75 -39.17 22.03
CA TRP A 225 13.84 -39.55 22.96
C TRP A 225 14.27 -41.02 22.78
N ASN A 226 13.31 -41.95 22.62
CA ASN A 226 13.61 -43.35 22.32
C ASN A 226 14.31 -43.50 20.96
N ALA A 227 13.87 -42.76 19.94
CA ALA A 227 14.52 -42.74 18.63
C ALA A 227 15.96 -42.22 18.70
N LEU A 228 16.19 -41.16 19.50
CA LEU A 228 17.52 -40.63 19.76
C LEU A 228 18.40 -41.68 20.44
N LYS A 229 17.90 -42.36 21.48
CA LYS A 229 18.62 -43.42 22.20
C LYS A 229 18.95 -44.62 21.29
N ASN A 230 18.01 -45.05 20.45
CA ASN A 230 18.21 -46.15 19.51
C ASN A 230 19.28 -45.84 18.45
N ASN A 231 19.39 -44.58 18.04
CA ASN A 231 20.40 -44.13 17.07
C ASN A 231 21.74 -43.75 17.73
N THR A 232 21.81 -43.70 19.07
CA THR A 232 23.06 -43.40 19.78
C THR A 232 23.93 -44.65 19.87
N SER A 233 25.11 -44.63 19.26
CA SER A 233 26.14 -45.67 19.40
C SER A 233 27.09 -45.34 20.56
N LYS A 234 27.71 -46.36 21.18
CA LYS A 234 28.69 -46.20 22.28
C LYS A 234 29.88 -45.28 21.93
N THR A 235 30.09 -44.96 20.65
CA THR A 235 31.24 -44.19 20.15
C THR A 235 30.89 -42.77 19.68
N SER A 236 29.61 -42.46 19.43
CA SER A 236 29.17 -41.12 19.01
C SER A 236 27.87 -40.77 19.72
N GLN A 237 27.97 -39.85 20.67
CA GLN A 237 26.86 -39.35 21.51
C GLN A 237 25.99 -38.29 20.81
N SER A 238 26.39 -37.92 19.59
CA SER A 238 25.75 -36.93 18.73
C SER A 238 25.05 -37.62 17.57
N VAL A 239 23.77 -37.34 17.40
CA VAL A 239 22.91 -37.90 16.33
C VAL A 239 22.38 -36.76 15.46
N GLU A 240 22.38 -36.94 14.14
CA GLU A 240 21.81 -35.97 13.21
C GLU A 240 20.27 -36.04 13.25
N LEU A 241 19.60 -34.88 13.29
CA LEU A 241 18.12 -34.81 13.35
C LEU A 241 17.46 -35.60 12.20
N ARG A 242 18.10 -35.63 11.02
CA ARG A 242 17.62 -36.40 9.85
C ARG A 242 17.51 -37.90 10.13
N GLU A 243 18.41 -38.46 10.92
CA GLU A 243 18.38 -39.88 11.28
C GLU A 243 17.19 -40.17 12.21
N ILE A 244 16.91 -39.27 13.15
CA ILE A 244 15.75 -39.36 14.04
C ILE A 244 14.45 -39.28 13.23
N VAL A 245 14.35 -38.34 12.28
CA VAL A 245 13.21 -38.23 11.36
C VAL A 245 13.01 -39.53 10.58
N SER A 246 14.10 -40.15 10.10
CA SER A 246 14.00 -41.42 9.37
C SER A 246 13.46 -42.56 10.24
N THR A 247 13.82 -42.61 11.51
CA THR A 247 13.32 -43.63 12.46
C THR A 247 11.87 -43.40 12.86
N LEU A 248 11.47 -42.13 13.07
CA LEU A 248 10.08 -41.78 13.36
C LEU A 248 9.19 -42.08 12.16
N ASN A 249 9.63 -41.74 10.95
CA ASN A 249 8.90 -42.05 9.72
C ASN A 249 8.66 -43.57 9.56
N LYS A 250 9.69 -44.40 9.79
CA LYS A 250 9.53 -45.87 9.78
C LYS A 250 8.50 -46.35 10.81
N THR A 251 8.50 -45.76 11.99
CA THR A 251 7.56 -46.09 13.07
C THR A 251 6.13 -45.65 12.73
N SER A 252 5.96 -44.48 12.12
CA SER A 252 4.67 -43.94 11.65
C SER A 252 4.09 -44.75 10.50
N ILE A 253 4.91 -45.21 9.55
CA ILE A 253 4.51 -46.13 8.48
C ILE A 253 4.02 -47.46 9.08
N GLN A 254 4.70 -47.99 10.10
CA GLN A 254 4.28 -49.21 10.79
C GLN A 254 2.95 -49.06 11.53
N SER A 255 2.61 -47.84 11.97
CA SER A 255 1.31 -47.54 12.58
C SER A 255 0.16 -47.35 11.59
N GLY A 256 0.40 -47.47 10.28
CA GLY A 256 -0.64 -47.49 9.24
C GLY A 256 -0.90 -46.16 8.52
N LEU A 257 -0.01 -45.16 8.66
CA LEU A 257 -0.12 -43.86 7.97
C LEU A 257 0.36 -43.95 6.51
N SER A 258 -0.17 -43.05 5.66
CA SER A 258 0.31 -42.86 4.29
C SER A 258 1.76 -42.37 4.27
N GLU A 259 2.54 -42.74 3.26
CA GLU A 259 3.98 -42.41 3.18
C GLU A 259 4.23 -40.89 3.15
N GLU A 260 3.34 -40.11 2.54
CA GLU A 260 3.44 -38.64 2.49
C GLU A 260 3.11 -37.99 3.83
N GLU A 261 2.08 -38.51 4.51
CA GLU A 261 1.65 -38.02 5.82
C GLU A 261 2.67 -38.37 6.91
N ALA A 262 3.20 -39.60 6.89
CA ALA A 262 4.21 -40.07 7.82
C ALA A 262 5.53 -39.26 7.71
N LYS A 263 5.91 -38.84 6.49
CA LYS A 263 7.08 -37.97 6.28
C LYS A 263 6.88 -36.59 6.87
N ALA A 264 5.71 -35.97 6.62
CA ALA A 264 5.40 -34.63 7.11
C ALA A 264 5.29 -34.62 8.64
N GLU A 265 4.58 -35.60 9.22
CA GLU A 265 4.44 -35.76 10.66
C GLU A 265 5.80 -35.98 11.32
N ALA A 266 6.61 -36.94 10.84
CA ALA A 266 7.91 -37.24 11.42
C ALA A 266 8.87 -36.03 11.43
N GLN A 267 8.82 -35.17 10.41
CA GLN A 267 9.62 -33.94 10.35
C GLN A 267 9.20 -32.93 11.42
N VAL A 268 7.90 -32.66 11.53
CA VAL A 268 7.37 -31.70 12.51
C VAL A 268 7.56 -32.22 13.92
N THR A 269 7.22 -33.48 14.18
CA THR A 269 7.35 -34.13 15.49
C THR A 269 8.80 -34.17 15.94
N ALA A 270 9.76 -34.48 15.06
CA ALA A 270 11.18 -34.46 15.40
C ALA A 270 11.67 -33.06 15.77
N LEU A 271 11.31 -32.05 14.97
CA LEU A 271 11.76 -30.66 15.19
C LEU A 271 11.18 -30.09 16.49
N VAL A 272 9.85 -30.18 16.65
CA VAL A 272 9.14 -29.66 17.83
C VAL A 272 9.62 -30.38 19.08
N SER A 273 9.71 -31.71 19.04
CA SER A 273 10.17 -32.47 20.20
C SER A 273 11.64 -32.21 20.54
N ALA A 274 12.52 -32.00 19.57
CA ALA A 274 13.92 -31.62 19.83
C ALA A 274 14.01 -30.28 20.58
N LEU A 275 13.20 -29.28 20.19
CA LEU A 275 13.14 -27.99 20.87
C LEU A 275 12.60 -28.10 22.31
N PHE A 276 11.61 -28.96 22.53
CA PHE A 276 11.08 -29.20 23.88
C PHE A 276 12.04 -30.01 24.76
N LEU A 277 12.69 -31.03 24.21
CA LEU A 277 13.71 -31.82 24.93
C LEU A 277 14.90 -30.95 25.33
N THR A 278 15.29 -30.00 24.49
CA THR A 278 16.38 -29.05 24.79
C THR A 278 15.97 -28.05 25.84
N ASN A 279 14.80 -27.41 25.71
CA ASN A 279 14.28 -26.50 26.72
C ASN A 279 14.14 -27.17 28.10
N ARG A 280 13.70 -28.43 28.13
CA ARG A 280 13.57 -29.18 29.39
C ARG A 280 14.88 -29.80 29.91
N GLY A 281 16.00 -29.65 29.20
CA GLY A 281 17.34 -30.09 29.64
C GLY A 281 17.65 -31.57 29.44
N TYR A 282 16.94 -32.26 28.56
CA TYR A 282 17.20 -33.68 28.23
C TYR A 282 18.33 -33.84 27.21
N VAL A 283 18.41 -32.91 26.26
CA VAL A 283 19.24 -33.00 25.07
C VAL A 283 19.86 -31.63 24.81
N ASP A 284 21.09 -31.59 24.33
CA ASP A 284 21.73 -30.38 23.83
C ASP A 284 21.63 -30.33 22.29
N ILE A 285 21.42 -29.14 21.73
CA ILE A 285 21.23 -28.94 20.29
C ILE A 285 22.30 -27.99 19.75
N SER A 286 22.94 -28.43 18.68
CA SER A 286 23.92 -27.62 17.95
C SER A 286 23.63 -27.70 16.45
N GLN A 287 23.95 -26.63 15.73
CA GLN A 287 23.84 -26.58 14.27
C GLN A 287 25.18 -26.17 13.68
N GLU A 288 25.64 -26.91 12.68
CA GLU A 288 26.87 -26.56 11.94
C GLU A 288 26.69 -25.23 11.17
N GLU A 289 27.79 -24.51 10.91
CA GLU A 289 27.74 -23.24 10.19
C GLU A 289 27.35 -23.42 8.70
N GLY A 290 26.44 -22.59 8.21
CA GLY A 290 26.00 -22.56 6.80
C GLY A 290 24.47 -22.54 6.62
N ARG A 291 24.00 -22.23 5.40
CA ARG A 291 22.54 -22.16 5.10
C ARG A 291 21.82 -23.52 5.24
N ASP A 292 22.56 -24.63 5.13
CA ASP A 292 22.08 -26.01 5.27
C ASP A 292 22.85 -26.78 6.37
N GLY A 293 23.27 -26.07 7.43
CA GLY A 293 24.00 -26.66 8.55
C GLY A 293 23.23 -27.81 9.19
N LYS A 294 23.91 -28.94 9.42
CA LYS A 294 23.31 -30.12 10.03
C LYS A 294 22.96 -29.85 11.49
N ILE A 295 21.75 -30.26 11.89
CA ILE A 295 21.28 -30.17 13.27
C ILE A 295 21.70 -31.44 14.00
N ILE A 296 22.50 -31.27 15.05
CA ILE A 296 23.08 -32.33 15.84
C ILE A 296 22.48 -32.27 17.24
N LEU A 297 21.96 -33.40 17.71
CA LEU A 297 21.40 -33.58 19.03
C LEU A 297 22.33 -34.45 19.88
N ARG A 298 22.67 -34.00 21.08
CA ARG A 298 23.50 -34.72 22.04
C ARG A 298 22.70 -35.07 23.29
N ASN A 299 22.62 -36.36 23.64
CA ASN A 299 21.98 -36.78 24.88
C ASN A 299 22.83 -36.36 26.09
N LEU A 300 22.21 -35.69 27.07
CA LEU A 300 22.86 -35.29 28.32
C LEU A 300 22.77 -36.39 29.41
N TRP A 301 21.88 -37.37 29.25
CA TRP A 301 21.55 -38.36 30.28
C TRP A 301 21.71 -39.81 29.80
N GLU A 302 22.92 -40.33 29.92
CA GLU A 302 23.34 -41.63 29.39
C GLU A 302 22.80 -42.83 30.19
N ASN A 303 22.66 -42.68 31.50
CA ASN A 303 22.28 -43.76 32.43
C ASN A 303 20.77 -43.92 32.61
N ALA A 304 19.96 -43.10 31.94
CA ALA A 304 18.52 -43.13 32.09
C ALA A 304 17.90 -44.20 31.17
N GLU A 305 17.32 -45.22 31.79
CA GLU A 305 16.63 -46.28 31.04
C GLU A 305 15.24 -45.83 30.58
N ASP A 306 14.51 -45.14 31.46
CA ASP A 306 13.13 -44.75 31.25
C ASP A 306 12.92 -43.23 31.20
N PHE A 307 12.28 -42.76 30.12
CA PHE A 307 11.92 -41.36 29.94
C PHE A 307 11.04 -40.83 31.09
N SER A 308 10.03 -41.59 31.53
CA SER A 308 9.13 -41.17 32.62
C SER A 308 9.85 -40.98 33.94
N SER A 309 10.81 -41.85 34.24
CA SER A 309 11.60 -41.78 35.48
C SER A 309 12.51 -40.55 35.47
N LEU A 310 13.11 -40.26 34.31
CA LEU A 310 13.95 -39.08 34.14
C LEU A 310 13.13 -37.78 34.12
N THR A 311 11.94 -37.78 33.53
CA THR A 311 11.01 -36.64 33.60
C THR A 311 10.62 -36.33 35.04
N ASN A 312 10.34 -37.33 35.86
CA ASN A 312 10.02 -37.11 37.27
C ASN A 312 11.22 -36.62 38.10
N GLN A 313 12.46 -36.94 37.68
CA GLN A 313 13.68 -36.44 38.34
C GLN A 313 13.99 -34.99 37.96
N LEU A 314 13.84 -34.61 36.69
CA LEU A 314 14.16 -33.27 36.19
C LEU A 314 13.02 -32.27 36.44
N HIS A 315 11.78 -32.74 36.33
CA HIS A 315 10.56 -31.96 36.47
C HIS A 315 9.60 -32.70 37.41
N PRO A 316 9.90 -32.76 38.72
CA PRO A 316 9.00 -33.38 39.68
C PRO A 316 7.65 -32.64 39.64
N LYS A 317 6.57 -33.38 39.40
CA LYS A 317 5.22 -32.81 39.46
C LYS A 317 5.03 -32.21 40.86
N SER A 318 4.86 -30.89 40.93
CA SER A 318 4.50 -30.25 42.19
C SER A 318 3.21 -30.89 42.71
N ILE A 319 3.20 -31.24 43.99
CA ILE A 319 2.08 -31.89 44.70
C ILE A 319 0.86 -30.93 44.84
N LEU A 320 0.75 -29.88 44.03
CA LEU A 320 -0.20 -28.78 44.23
C LEU A 320 -1.39 -28.76 43.25
N GLU A 321 -1.65 -29.82 42.50
CA GLU A 321 -2.83 -29.89 41.62
C GLU A 321 -3.91 -30.91 42.01
N ASP A 322 -3.76 -31.68 43.10
CA ASP A 322 -4.79 -32.64 43.53
C ASP A 322 -5.77 -32.10 44.58
N ASN A 323 -5.58 -30.86 45.06
CA ASN A 323 -6.53 -30.19 45.96
C ASN A 323 -7.32 -29.09 45.23
N LYS A 324 -8.10 -29.46 44.22
CA LYS A 324 -9.27 -28.68 43.81
C LYS A 324 -10.55 -29.41 44.23
N ILE A 325 -10.92 -29.13 45.48
CA ILE A 325 -12.26 -28.76 45.97
C ILE A 325 -13.43 -29.46 45.24
N VAL A 326 -14.03 -30.42 45.96
CA VAL A 326 -15.39 -30.95 45.73
C VAL A 326 -16.43 -29.86 45.83
#